data_AF-A0A5J4RU87-F1
#
_entry.id   AF-A0A5J4RU87-F1
#
_cell.length_a   1.000
_cell.length_b   1.000
_cell.length_c   1.000
_cell.angle_alpha   90.00
_cell.angle_beta   90.00
_cell.angle_gamma   90.00
#
_symmetry.space_group_name_H-M   'P 1'
#
loop_
_entity.id
_entity.type
_entity.pdbx_description
1 polymer ?
#
loop_
_entity_poly.entity_id
_entity_poly.type
_entity_poly.pdbx_seq_one_letter_code
_entity_poly.pdbx_strand_id
1 'polypeptide(L)'
;MKTLERLFAEKLLKIKAIKIQPANPFTWASGWKSPMYCDNRKTLSYPSLRNFVKIEITRLILERFGQVDAIAGVATGAIPQGALVADTLNLPFVYVRSTPKD
;
A
#
# COMPACT_ATOMS: atom_id res chain seq x y z
N MET A 1 0.61 -6.23 20.20
CA MET A 1 0.88 -5.75 18.82
C MET A 1 2.21 -5.02 18.82
N LYS A 2 3.08 -5.29 17.86
CA LYS A 2 4.28 -4.48 17.63
C LYS A 2 3.86 -3.02 17.38
N THR A 3 4.65 -2.07 17.86
CA THR A 3 4.32 -0.63 17.91
C THR A 3 4.06 -0.04 16.53
N LEU A 4 4.73 -0.55 15.48
CA LEU A 4 4.64 -0.05 14.11
C LEU A 4 3.27 -0.32 13.47
N GLU A 5 2.73 -1.53 13.61
CA GLU A 5 1.45 -1.95 13.04
C GLU A 5 0.32 -1.13 13.66
N ARG A 6 0.38 -0.88 14.98
CA ARG A 6 -0.60 -0.02 15.66
C ARG A 6 -0.52 1.41 15.13
N LEU A 7 0.69 1.95 15.04
CA LEU A 7 0.92 3.31 14.52
C LEU A 7 0.43 3.45 13.07
N PHE A 8 0.69 2.46 12.21
CA PHE A 8 0.23 2.52 10.83
C PHE A 8 -1.29 2.44 10.74
N ALA A 9 -1.92 1.54 11.50
CA ALA A 9 -3.38 1.45 11.58
C ALA A 9 -4.01 2.76 12.05
N GLU A 10 -3.47 3.41 13.07
CA GLU A 10 -3.92 4.73 13.54
C GLU A 10 -3.86 5.79 12.43
N LYS A 11 -2.75 5.83 11.66
CA LYS A 11 -2.62 6.77 10.54
C LYS A 11 -3.66 6.50 9.44
N LEU A 12 -3.91 5.25 9.10
CA LEU A 12 -4.89 4.86 8.07
C LEU A 12 -6.33 5.18 8.49
N LEU A 13 -6.67 4.96 9.75
CA LEU A 13 -7.97 5.33 10.33
C LEU A 13 -8.15 6.86 10.32
N LYS A 14 -7.12 7.62 10.73
CA LYS A 14 -7.14 9.08 10.77
C LYS A 14 -7.47 9.70 9.41
N ILE A 15 -6.92 9.16 8.32
CA ILE A 15 -7.18 9.66 6.96
C ILE A 15 -8.40 9.00 6.28
N LYS A 16 -9.13 8.15 6.99
CA LYS A 16 -10.27 7.36 6.46
C LYS A 16 -9.88 6.57 5.20
N ALA A 17 -8.65 6.06 5.17
CA ALA A 17 -8.20 5.04 4.22
C ALA A 17 -8.76 3.68 4.63
N ILE A 18 -8.84 3.42 5.94
CA ILE A 18 -9.63 2.33 6.51
C ILE A 18 -10.86 2.92 7.20
N LYS A 19 -12.01 2.28 6.99
CA LYS A 19 -13.26 2.55 7.72
C LYS A 19 -13.76 1.23 8.30
N ILE A 20 -14.23 1.27 9.55
CA ILE A 20 -14.78 0.12 10.25
C ILE A 20 -16.19 0.49 10.72
N GLN A 21 -17.20 -0.23 10.24
CA GLN A 21 -18.63 0.00 10.52
C GLN A 21 -19.36 -1.34 10.69
N PRO A 22 -19.21 -2.03 11.85
CA PRO A 22 -19.80 -3.36 12.05
C PRO A 22 -21.33 -3.36 12.03
N ALA A 23 -21.94 -2.29 12.57
CA ALA A 23 -23.39 -2.13 12.65
C ALA A 23 -24.05 -1.70 11.33
N ASN A 24 -23.28 -1.13 10.40
CA ASN A 24 -23.79 -0.69 9.09
C ASN A 24 -22.75 -1.03 8.00
N PRO A 25 -22.71 -2.30 7.55
CA PRO A 25 -21.64 -2.81 6.70
C PRO A 25 -21.68 -2.24 5.28
N PHE A 26 -20.50 -2.13 4.68
CA PHE A 26 -20.34 -1.79 3.27
C PHE A 26 -20.77 -2.95 2.37
N THR A 27 -21.29 -2.64 1.19
CA THR A 27 -21.52 -3.64 0.15
C THR A 27 -20.36 -3.56 -0.85
N TRP A 28 -19.59 -4.62 -0.96
CA TRP A 28 -18.50 -4.71 -1.94
C TRP A 28 -19.05 -5.05 -3.33
N ALA A 29 -18.20 -4.90 -4.35
CA ALA A 29 -18.57 -5.19 -5.74
C ALA A 29 -19.01 -6.65 -5.96
N SER A 30 -18.54 -7.59 -5.12
CA SER A 30 -18.99 -8.99 -5.13
C SER A 30 -20.38 -9.20 -4.50
N GLY A 31 -21.02 -8.16 -3.99
CA GLY A 31 -22.25 -8.25 -3.18
C GLY A 31 -21.99 -8.54 -1.70
N TRP A 32 -20.76 -8.88 -1.32
CA TRP A 32 -20.40 -9.20 0.06
C TRP A 32 -20.62 -8.00 1.00
N LYS A 33 -21.23 -8.25 2.16
CA LYS A 33 -21.41 -7.27 3.24
C LYS A 33 -20.20 -7.30 4.17
N SER A 34 -19.31 -6.32 4.06
CA SER A 34 -18.11 -6.24 4.89
C SER A 34 -18.23 -5.17 5.97
N PRO A 35 -17.82 -5.45 7.22
CA PRO A 35 -17.74 -4.44 8.26
C PRO A 35 -16.58 -3.45 8.04
N MET A 36 -15.76 -3.64 7.00
CA MET A 36 -14.58 -2.83 6.72
C MET A 36 -14.50 -2.42 5.25
N TYR A 37 -14.00 -1.22 5.01
CA TYR A 37 -13.59 -0.74 3.70
C TYR A 37 -12.14 -0.24 3.77
N CYS A 38 -11.35 -0.57 2.75
CA CYS A 38 -9.94 -0.17 2.65
C CYS A 38 -9.66 0.45 1.28
N ASP A 39 -9.07 1.64 1.28
CA ASP A 39 -8.54 2.29 0.10
C ASP A 39 -7.21 2.97 0.40
N ASN A 40 -6.13 2.19 0.31
CA ASN A 40 -4.77 2.67 0.55
C ASN A 40 -4.23 3.57 -0.57
N ARG A 41 -4.93 3.74 -1.71
CA ARG A 41 -4.50 4.74 -2.71
C ARG A 41 -4.51 6.14 -2.10
N LYS A 42 -5.38 6.38 -1.13
CA LYS A 42 -5.42 7.63 -0.36
C LYS A 42 -4.12 7.95 0.34
N THR A 43 -3.30 6.97 0.75
CA THR A 43 -2.05 7.28 1.46
C THR A 43 -1.13 8.17 0.62
N LEU A 44 -1.22 8.08 -0.70
CA LEU A 44 -0.43 8.86 -1.65
C LEU A 44 -0.74 10.36 -1.60
N SER A 45 -1.97 10.73 -1.20
CA SER A 45 -2.43 12.12 -1.06
C SER A 45 -1.97 12.78 0.25
N TYR A 46 -1.34 12.04 1.17
CA TYR A 46 -0.85 12.56 2.45
C TYR A 46 0.68 12.41 2.52
N PRO A 47 1.47 13.46 2.19
CA PRO A 47 2.91 13.34 1.98
C PRO A 47 3.67 12.66 3.13
N SER A 48 3.37 13.01 4.39
CA SER A 48 4.01 12.39 5.56
C SER A 48 3.70 10.90 5.68
N LEU A 49 2.47 10.47 5.37
CA LEU A 49 2.08 9.06 5.41
C LEU A 49 2.60 8.30 4.19
N ARG A 50 2.60 8.92 3.01
CA ARG A 50 3.24 8.37 1.80
C ARG A 50 4.70 8.07 2.06
N ASN A 51 5.44 9.02 2.65
CA ASN A 51 6.85 8.83 2.97
C ASN A 51 7.06 7.73 4.02
N PHE A 52 6.19 7.68 5.03
CA PHE A 52 6.19 6.58 6.02
C PHE A 52 6.02 5.21 5.35
N VAL A 53 5.00 5.04 4.50
CA VAL A 53 4.77 3.77 3.79
C VAL A 53 5.95 3.39 2.90
N LYS A 54 6.48 4.35 2.14
CA LYS A 54 7.67 4.17 1.29
C LYS A 54 8.85 3.62 2.09
N ILE A 55 9.21 4.30 3.18
CA ILE A 55 10.37 3.92 4.02
C ILE A 55 10.17 2.54 4.65
N GLU A 56 8.97 2.26 5.16
CA GLU A 56 8.70 0.96 5.80
C GLU A 56 8.71 -0.20 4.79
N ILE A 57 8.21 0.02 3.56
CA ILE A 57 8.32 -1.00 2.49
C ILE A 57 9.79 -1.20 2.12
N THR A 58 10.57 -0.13 1.93
CA THR A 58 12.01 -0.22 1.65
C THR A 58 12.75 -1.01 2.73
N ARG A 59 12.51 -0.70 4.01
CA ARG A 59 13.09 -1.42 5.15
C ARG A 59 12.75 -2.92 5.10
N LEU A 60 11.48 -3.24 4.89
CA LEU A 60 11.03 -4.64 4.81
C LEU A 60 11.66 -5.40 3.64
N ILE A 61 11.90 -4.73 2.51
CA ILE A 61 12.58 -5.35 1.37
C ILE A 61 14.02 -5.70 1.74
N LEU A 62 14.77 -4.74 2.28
CA LEU A 62 16.17 -4.93 2.68
C LEU A 62 16.30 -6.02 3.76
N GLU A 63 15.39 -6.07 4.72
CA GLU A 63 15.39 -7.08 5.79
C GLU A 63 15.07 -8.49 5.31
N ARG A 64 14.18 -8.64 4.33
CA ARG A 64 13.64 -9.95 3.93
C ARG A 64 14.29 -10.53 2.69
N PHE A 65 14.75 -9.68 1.78
CA PHE A 65 15.26 -10.07 0.47
C PHE A 65 16.70 -9.61 0.24
N GLY A 66 17.26 -8.77 1.12
CA GLY A 66 18.63 -8.26 0.97
C GLY A 66 18.74 -7.30 -0.23
N GLN A 67 19.78 -7.48 -1.04
CA GLN A 67 19.95 -6.74 -2.29
C GLN A 67 19.07 -7.34 -3.37
N VAL A 68 18.23 -6.50 -3.97
CA VAL A 68 17.35 -6.85 -5.09
C VAL A 68 17.75 -6.04 -6.32
N ASP A 69 17.54 -6.58 -7.51
CA ASP A 69 17.98 -5.95 -8.76
C ASP A 69 16.96 -4.96 -9.34
N ALA A 70 15.67 -5.10 -9.01
CA ALA A 70 14.60 -4.25 -9.51
C ALA A 70 13.36 -4.31 -8.61
N ILE A 71 12.48 -3.32 -8.76
CA ILE A 71 11.17 -3.27 -8.10
C ILE A 71 10.05 -3.39 -9.14
N ALA A 72 9.12 -4.32 -8.91
CA ALA A 72 7.95 -4.52 -9.77
C ALA A 72 6.65 -4.11 -9.07
N GLY A 73 5.96 -3.10 -9.61
CA GLY A 73 4.64 -2.68 -9.11
C GLY A 73 3.48 -3.42 -9.80
N VAL A 74 2.51 -3.92 -9.04
CA VAL A 74 1.29 -4.52 -9.62
C VAL A 74 0.33 -3.42 -10.08
N ALA A 75 -0.15 -3.51 -11.33
CA ALA A 75 -1.11 -2.55 -11.86
C ALA A 75 -2.47 -2.65 -11.12
N THR A 76 -3.13 -1.55 -10.73
CA THR A 76 -2.69 -0.14 -10.84
C THR A 76 -2.28 0.45 -9.49
N GLY A 77 -2.96 0.04 -8.41
CA GLY A 77 -2.83 0.69 -7.09
C GLY A 77 -1.45 0.60 -6.44
N ALA A 78 -0.64 -0.39 -6.82
CA ALA A 78 0.70 -0.58 -6.27
C ALA A 78 1.81 0.09 -7.11
N ILE A 79 1.54 0.51 -8.35
CA ILE A 79 2.49 1.23 -9.20
C ILE A 79 3.14 2.42 -8.47
N PRO A 80 2.38 3.38 -7.90
CA PRO A 80 2.99 4.53 -7.25
C PRO A 80 3.82 4.15 -6.01
N GLN A 81 3.42 3.12 -5.26
CA GLN A 81 4.19 2.66 -4.11
C GLN A 81 5.52 2.03 -4.56
N GLY A 82 5.47 1.15 -5.58
CA GLY A 82 6.65 0.52 -6.15
C GLY A 82 7.63 1.53 -6.75
N ALA A 83 7.13 2.53 -7.48
CA ALA A 83 7.97 3.57 -8.07
C ALA A 83 8.73 4.39 -6.99
N LEU A 84 8.05 4.75 -5.90
CA LEU A 84 8.67 5.47 -4.77
C LEU A 84 9.72 4.63 -4.04
N VAL A 85 9.49 3.32 -3.93
CA VAL A 85 10.46 2.39 -3.32
C VAL A 85 11.68 2.22 -4.23
N ALA A 86 11.47 2.07 -5.54
CA ALA A 86 12.55 1.98 -6.53
C ALA A 86 13.43 3.23 -6.53
N ASP A 87 12.81 4.43 -6.49
CA ASP A 87 13.48 5.71 -6.32
C ASP A 87 14.33 5.75 -5.05
N THR A 88 13.77 5.29 -3.93
CA THR A 88 14.47 5.28 -2.63
C THR A 88 15.68 4.33 -2.62
N LEU A 89 15.59 3.20 -3.33
CA LEU A 89 16.65 2.21 -3.44
C LEU A 89 17.63 2.49 -4.60
N ASN A 90 17.34 3.50 -5.43
CA ASN A 90 18.05 3.77 -6.67
C ASN A 90 18.14 2.53 -7.59
N LEU A 91 17.00 1.86 -7.78
CA LEU A 91 16.87 0.63 -8.59
C LEU A 91 15.96 0.82 -9.80
N PRO A 92 16.11 0.01 -10.85
CA PRO A 92 15.14 -0.11 -11.93
C PRO A 92 13.72 -0.36 -11.42
N PHE A 93 12.74 0.31 -12.04
CA PHE A 93 11.32 0.10 -11.79
C PHE A 93 10.62 -0.49 -13.02
N VAL A 94 9.82 -1.53 -12.79
CA VAL A 94 8.91 -2.10 -13.79
C VAL A 94 7.51 -2.21 -13.20
N TYR A 95 6.50 -2.41 -14.04
CA TYR A 95 5.15 -2.75 -13.55
C TYR A 95 4.55 -3.91 -14.34
N VAL A 96 3.71 -4.69 -13.66
CA VAL A 96 3.06 -5.87 -14.21
C VAL A 96 1.59 -5.56 -14.46
N ARG A 97 1.16 -5.71 -15.71
CA ARG A 97 -0.24 -5.55 -16.13
C ARG A 97 -1.07 -6.75 -15.66
N SER A 98 -2.36 -6.52 -15.43
CA SER A 98 -3.32 -7.60 -15.12
C SER A 98 -3.54 -8.56 -16.29
N THR A 99 -3.35 -8.08 -17.52
CA THR A 99 -3.46 -8.84 -18.77
C THR A 99 -2.33 -8.43 -19.72
N PRO A 100 -1.88 -9.33 -20.60
CA PRO A 100 -0.96 -8.98 -21.69
C PRO A 100 -1.47 -7.82 -22.53
N LYS A 101 -0.56 -7.16 -23.25
CA LYS A 101 -0.95 -6.23 -24.32
C LYS A 101 -1.36 -7.06 -25.53
N ASP A 102 -2.42 -6.62 -26.20
CA ASP A 102 -2.79 -7.12 -27.53
C ASP A 102 -1.64 -6.96 -28.53
#